data_AF-A0A1B6CKA7-F1
#
_entry.id   AF-A0A1B6CKA7-F1
#
_cell.length_a   1.000
_cell.length_b   1.000
_cell.length_c   1.000
_cell.angle_alpha   90.00
_cell.angle_beta   90.00
_cell.angle_gamma   90.00
#
_symmetry.space_group_name_H-M   'P 1'
#
loop_
_entity.id
_entity.type
_entity.pdbx_description
1 polymer ?
#
loop_
_entity_poly.entity_id
_entity_poly.type
_entity_poly.pdbx_seq_one_letter_code
_entity_poly.pdbx_strand_id
1 'polypeptide(L)'
;MSDEAFERHRVALAAHRLEKPKKLSSQSARYWSEIISREYNFDRAQIEVAYLATITKQDVIDFFNNLISANATGRHKLSVHVVSVADGGAGINNNTSVVEEDGKNKPTKIEDIV
;
A
#
# COMPACT_ATOMS: atom_id res chain seq x y z
N MET A 1 5.24 19.22 4.22
CA MET A 1 4.59 18.88 5.50
C MET A 1 5.36 19.52 6.63
N SER A 2 4.68 20.26 7.51
CA SER A 2 5.26 20.75 8.77
C SER A 2 5.46 19.60 9.75
N ASP A 3 6.37 19.76 10.70
CA ASP A 3 6.66 18.72 11.69
C ASP A 3 5.47 18.49 12.63
N GLU A 4 4.68 19.54 12.90
CA GLU A 4 3.43 19.41 13.66
C GLU A 4 2.39 18.53 12.95
N ALA A 5 2.24 18.68 11.63
CA ALA A 5 1.33 17.85 10.86
C ALA A 5 1.79 16.38 10.82
N PHE A 6 3.10 16.14 10.72
CA PHE A 6 3.68 14.81 10.82
C PHE A 6 3.37 14.17 12.18
N GLU A 7 3.59 14.91 13.26
CA GLU A 7 3.34 14.41 14.62
C GLU A 7 1.86 14.05 14.82
N ARG A 8 0.95 14.90 14.33
CA ARG A 8 -0.49 14.61 14.38
C ARG A 8 -0.84 13.31 13.64
N HIS A 9 -0.26 13.05 12.48
CA HIS A 9 -0.45 11.79 11.76
C HIS A 9 0.11 10.59 12.54
N ARG A 10 1.29 10.74 13.15
CA ARG A 10 1.92 9.69 13.96
C ARG A 10 1.06 9.31 15.16
N VAL A 11 0.59 10.30 15.93
CA VAL A 11 -0.29 10.10 17.08
C VAL A 11 -1.62 9.47 16.67
N ALA A 12 -2.21 9.95 15.56
CA ALA A 12 -3.46 9.37 15.05
C ALA A 12 -3.30 7.89 14.67
N LEU A 13 -2.20 7.52 14.01
CA LEU A 13 -1.91 6.14 13.65
C LEU A 13 -1.67 5.26 14.89
N ALA A 14 -0.92 5.76 15.88
CA ALA A 14 -0.69 5.07 17.14
C ALA A 14 -2.00 4.78 17.89
N ALA A 15 -2.87 5.79 18.01
CA ALA A 15 -4.18 5.64 18.65
C ALA A 15 -5.06 4.61 17.93
N HIS A 16 -5.06 4.63 16.59
CA HIS A 16 -5.79 3.65 15.79
C HIS A 16 -5.27 2.23 15.98
N ARG A 17 -3.95 2.03 16.03
CA ARG A 17 -3.32 0.72 16.26
C ARG A 17 -3.59 0.17 17.65
N LEU A 18 -3.61 1.02 18.67
CA LEU A 18 -3.87 0.63 20.07
C LEU A 18 -5.36 0.49 20.42
N GLU A 19 -6.28 0.78 19.50
CA GLU A 19 -7.71 0.68 19.79
C GLU A 19 -8.06 -0.76 20.21
N LYS A 20 -8.61 -0.89 21.42
CA LYS A 20 -9.06 -2.16 21.98
C LYS A 20 -10.31 -2.64 21.23
N PRO A 21 -10.37 -3.92 20.83
CA PRO A 21 -11.56 -4.45 20.19
C PRO A 21 -12.74 -4.47 21.17
N LYS A 22 -13.89 -4.01 20.68
CA LYS A 22 -15.12 -3.84 21.47
C LYS A 22 -15.99 -5.11 21.48
N LYS A 23 -15.61 -6.12 20.70
CA LYS A 23 -16.33 -7.38 20.51
C LYS A 23 -15.35 -8.55 20.49
N LEU A 24 -15.79 -9.71 20.98
CA LEU A 24 -14.99 -10.93 20.97
C LEU A 24 -14.56 -11.32 19.55
N SER A 25 -15.48 -11.25 18.58
CA SER A 25 -15.19 -11.57 17.17
C SER A 25 -14.05 -10.73 16.60
N SER A 26 -13.95 -9.45 16.97
CA SER A 26 -12.84 -8.58 16.56
C SER A 26 -11.51 -9.00 17.18
N GLN A 27 -11.50 -9.44 18.44
CA GLN A 27 -10.29 -9.96 19.07
C GLN A 27 -9.87 -11.30 18.46
N SER A 28 -10.84 -12.21 18.25
CA SER A 28 -10.58 -13.49 17.59
C SER A 28 -10.03 -13.31 16.18
N ALA A 29 -10.56 -12.36 15.40
CA ALA A 29 -10.07 -12.05 14.06
C ALA A 29 -8.60 -11.58 14.07
N ARG A 30 -8.21 -10.72 15.05
CA ARG A 30 -6.83 -10.26 15.21
C ARG A 30 -5.86 -11.40 15.51
N TYR A 31 -6.22 -12.32 16.41
CA TYR A 31 -5.35 -13.47 16.70
C TYR A 31 -5.33 -14.47 15.55
N TRP A 32 -6.47 -14.66 14.89
CA TRP A 32 -6.56 -15.57 13.76
C TRP A 32 -5.69 -15.11 12.59
N SER A 33 -5.59 -13.79 12.32
CA SER A 33 -4.69 -13.27 11.28
C SER A 33 -3.22 -13.63 11.55
N GLU A 34 -2.76 -13.55 12.81
CA GLU A 34 -1.39 -13.94 13.18
C GLU A 34 -1.15 -15.45 13.04
N ILE A 35 -2.19 -16.27 13.28
CA ILE A 35 -2.10 -17.73 13.16
C ILE A 35 -2.02 -18.15 11.68
N ILE A 36 -2.88 -17.59 10.82
CA ILE A 36 -2.90 -17.95 9.39
C ILE A 36 -1.69 -17.39 8.64
N SER A 37 -1.15 -16.22 9.05
CA SER A 37 0.11 -15.69 8.52
C SER A 37 1.33 -16.42 9.07
N ARG A 38 1.18 -17.18 10.17
CA ARG A 38 2.24 -17.86 10.92
C ARG A 38 3.27 -16.92 11.54
N GLU A 39 2.89 -15.67 11.78
CA GLU A 39 3.76 -14.69 12.43
C GLU A 39 3.66 -14.76 13.97
N TYR A 40 2.51 -15.20 14.49
CA TYR A 40 2.26 -15.41 15.92
C TYR A 40 2.62 -14.20 16.81
N ASN A 41 2.55 -12.97 16.29
CA ASN A 41 2.89 -11.77 17.04
C ASN A 41 1.65 -11.18 17.73
N PHE A 42 1.25 -11.79 18.84
CA PHE A 42 0.04 -11.38 19.55
C PHE A 42 0.15 -10.01 20.24
N ASP A 43 1.38 -9.52 20.48
CA ASP A 43 1.67 -8.20 21.04
C ASP A 43 2.03 -7.14 19.98
N ARG A 44 1.79 -7.44 18.69
CA ARG A 44 2.15 -6.61 17.53
C ARG A 44 1.80 -5.13 17.72
N ALA A 45 0.60 -4.82 18.19
CA ALA A 45 0.15 -3.44 18.36
C ALA A 45 1.05 -2.62 19.31
N GLN A 46 1.54 -3.23 20.39
CA GLN A 46 2.44 -2.54 21.33
C GLN A 46 3.83 -2.36 20.73
N ILE A 47 4.36 -3.41 20.10
CA ILE A 47 5.68 -3.42 19.48
C ILE A 47 5.76 -2.41 18.33
N GLU A 48 4.79 -2.44 17.41
CA GLU A 48 4.74 -1.55 16.26
C GLU A 48 4.57 -0.08 16.67
N VAL A 49 3.77 0.20 17.71
CA VAL A 49 3.59 1.59 18.18
C VAL A 49 4.82 2.12 18.92
N ALA A 50 5.51 1.27 19.68
CA ALA A 50 6.78 1.63 20.29
C ALA A 50 7.84 1.99 19.22
N TYR A 51 7.91 1.22 18.13
CA TYR A 51 8.79 1.54 17.00
C TYR A 51 8.32 2.75 16.21
N LEU A 52 7.01 2.92 16.00
CA LEU A 52 6.45 4.09 15.31
C LEU A 52 6.88 5.41 15.97
N ALA A 53 7.03 5.44 17.29
CA ALA A 53 7.51 6.61 18.03
C ALA A 53 8.95 7.02 17.66
N THR A 54 9.76 6.12 17.11
CA THR A 54 11.13 6.41 16.68
C THR A 54 11.22 6.89 15.24
N ILE A 55 10.16 6.74 14.45
CA ILE A 55 10.15 7.12 13.03
C ILE A 55 10.11 8.63 12.88
N THR A 56 11.00 9.15 12.03
CA THR A 56 11.09 10.56 11.67
C THR A 56 10.44 10.86 10.32
N LYS A 57 10.19 12.14 10.05
CA LYS A 57 9.70 12.58 8.74
C LYS A 57 10.66 12.21 7.61
N GLN A 58 11.97 12.27 7.87
CA GLN A 58 12.98 11.97 6.86
C GLN A 58 12.94 10.50 6.47
N ASP A 59 12.75 9.58 7.43
CA ASP A 59 12.65 8.14 7.15
C ASP A 59 11.51 7.82 6.17
N VAL A 60 10.37 8.51 6.32
CA VAL A 60 9.20 8.35 5.42
C VAL A 60 9.49 8.92 4.03
N ILE A 61 10.19 10.05 3.94
CA ILE A 61 10.62 10.64 2.66
C ILE A 61 11.58 9.69 1.95
N ASP A 62 12.54 9.13 2.67
CA ASP A 62 13.54 8.21 2.12
C ASP A 62 12.88 6.91 1.67
N PHE A 63 11.96 6.36 2.46
CA PHE A 63 11.13 5.22 2.07
C PHE A 63 10.36 5.48 0.77
N PHE A 64 9.72 6.64 0.65
CA PHE A 64 9.00 7.03 -0.57
C PHE A 64 9.94 7.14 -1.77
N ASN A 65 11.07 7.83 -1.61
CA ASN A 65 12.04 8.06 -2.68
C ASN A 65 12.67 6.75 -3.17
N ASN A 66 12.94 5.81 -2.26
CA ASN A 66 13.62 4.55 -2.56
C ASN A 66 12.71 3.47 -3.15
N LEU A 67 11.42 3.43 -2.76
CA LEU A 67 10.53 2.32 -3.08
C LEU A 67 9.26 2.69 -3.86
N ILE A 68 8.79 3.95 -3.78
CA ILE A 68 7.48 4.34 -4.33
C ILE A 68 7.59 5.32 -5.50
N SER A 69 8.52 6.27 -5.42
CA SER A 69 8.67 7.38 -6.36
C SER A 69 8.78 6.89 -7.82
N ALA A 70 8.46 7.77 -8.78
CA ALA A 70 8.45 7.37 -10.19
C ALA A 70 9.78 6.75 -10.68
N ASN A 71 10.88 7.29 -10.14
CA ASN A 71 12.25 6.96 -10.49
C ASN A 71 12.96 6.15 -9.37
N ALA A 72 12.20 5.57 -8.42
CA ALA A 72 12.72 4.76 -7.35
C ALA A 72 13.41 3.50 -7.89
N THR A 73 14.63 3.21 -7.44
CA THR A 73 15.40 2.04 -7.86
C THR A 73 14.82 0.74 -7.32
N GLY A 74 14.24 0.75 -6.12
CA GLY A 74 13.57 -0.40 -5.50
C GLY A 74 12.09 -0.49 -5.82
N ARG A 75 11.61 0.18 -6.88
CA ARG A 75 10.18 0.25 -7.20
C ARG A 75 9.68 -1.06 -7.78
N HIS A 76 8.66 -1.62 -7.16
CA HIS A 76 7.93 -2.78 -7.66
C HIS A 76 6.48 -2.37 -7.93
N LYS A 77 6.10 -2.18 -9.21
CA LYS A 77 4.76 -1.74 -9.62
C LYS A 77 4.08 -2.82 -10.48
N LEU A 78 2.93 -3.29 -10.01
CA LEU A 78 1.99 -4.10 -10.77
C LEU A 78 0.70 -3.30 -10.97
N SER A 79 0.07 -3.39 -12.14
CA SER A 79 -1.21 -2.71 -12.42
C SER A 79 -2.14 -3.65 -13.16
N VAL A 80 -3.35 -3.80 -12.64
CA VAL A 80 -4.40 -4.66 -13.20
C VAL A 80 -5.43 -3.76 -13.88
N HIS A 81 -5.58 -3.89 -15.19
CA HIS A 81 -6.53 -3.10 -15.96
C HIS A 81 -7.72 -3.99 -16.35
N VAL A 82 -8.91 -3.66 -15.84
CA VAL A 82 -10.17 -4.33 -16.19
C VAL A 82 -10.94 -3.40 -17.11
N VAL A 83 -11.23 -3.85 -18.33
CA VAL A 83 -11.83 -3.03 -19.38
C VAL A 83 -13.27 -3.47 -19.64
N SER A 84 -14.19 -2.51 -19.74
CA SER A 84 -15.62 -2.77 -19.99
C SER A 84 -15.89 -3.14 -21.45
N VAL A 85 -16.75 -4.14 -21.65
CA VAL A 85 -17.23 -4.62 -22.97
C VAL A 85 -18.66 -4.20 -23.29
N ALA A 86 -19.31 -3.41 -22.42
CA ALA A 86 -20.64 -2.86 -22.69
C ALA A 86 -20.61 -1.81 -23.80
N ASP A 87 -21.75 -1.55 -24.47
CA ASP A 87 -21.86 -0.51 -25.50
C ASP A 87 -21.37 0.86 -24.98
N GLY A 88 -20.41 1.46 -25.68
CA GLY A 88 -19.73 2.69 -25.24
C GLY A 88 -18.61 2.49 -24.20
N GLY A 89 -18.28 1.24 -23.86
CA GLY A 89 -17.20 0.87 -22.96
C GLY A 89 -15.81 1.01 -23.59
N ALA A 90 -14.80 1.25 -22.75
CA ALA A 90 -13.41 1.45 -23.16
C ALA A 90 -12.73 0.23 -23.82
N GLY A 91 -13.39 -0.94 -23.84
CA GLY A 91 -12.90 -2.17 -24.47
C GLY A 91 -13.43 -2.41 -25.87
N ILE A 92 -14.38 -1.59 -26.31
CA ILE A 92 -14.88 -1.62 -27.69
C ILE A 92 -13.94 -0.76 -28.53
N ASN A 93 -12.99 -1.41 -29.20
CA ASN A 93 -11.91 -0.78 -29.97
C ASN A 93 -12.44 -0.05 -31.21
N ASN A 94 -12.99 1.15 -31.05
CA ASN A 94 -13.16 2.09 -32.15
C ASN A 94 -11.85 2.87 -32.32
N ASN A 95 -10.88 2.28 -33.05
CA ASN A 95 -9.68 2.93 -33.59
C ASN A 95 -9.08 4.04 -32.71
N THR A 96 -8.75 3.74 -31.45
CA THR A 96 -7.99 4.68 -30.63
C THR A 96 -6.52 4.44 -30.91
N SER A 97 -5.93 5.37 -31.67
CA SER A 97 -4.50 5.48 -31.90
C SER A 97 -3.76 5.26 -30.59
N VAL A 98 -2.96 4.19 -30.51
CA VAL A 98 -2.06 3.97 -29.39
C VAL A 98 -1.13 5.17 -29.38
N VAL A 99 -1.29 6.07 -28.42
CA VAL A 99 -0.28 7.11 -28.17
C VAL A 99 0.94 6.33 -27.71
N GLU A 100 1.90 6.16 -28.59
CA GLU A 100 3.21 5.61 -28.25
C GLU A 100 3.83 6.60 -27.25
N GLU A 101 3.81 6.25 -25.97
CA GLU A 101 4.63 6.93 -24.98
C GLU A 101 6.09 6.66 -25.34
N ASP A 102 6.73 7.69 -25.87
CA ASP A 102 8.17 7.76 -26.08
C ASP A 102 8.87 7.84 -24.71
N GLY A 103 9.89 7.00 -24.50
CA GLY A 103 10.83 7.14 -23.38
C GLY A 103 10.72 6.15 -22.21
N LYS A 104 11.71 5.24 -22.14
CA LYS A 104 12.24 4.52 -20.95
C LYS A 104 11.31 3.66 -20.05
N ASN A 105 9.98 3.71 -20.14
CA ASN A 105 9.11 3.05 -19.14
C ASN A 105 7.90 2.28 -19.72
N LYS A 106 8.06 1.61 -20.86
CA LYS A 106 7.01 0.73 -21.39
C LYS A 106 6.75 -0.44 -20.43
N PRO A 107 5.50 -0.65 -19.95
CA PRO A 107 5.20 -1.74 -19.03
C PRO A 107 5.36 -3.09 -19.72
N THR A 108 5.89 -4.07 -18.99
CA THR A 108 5.86 -5.47 -19.42
C THR A 108 4.44 -5.98 -19.24
N LYS A 109 3.78 -6.36 -20.33
CA LYS A 109 2.44 -6.97 -20.30
C LYS A 109 2.58 -8.43 -19.91
N ILE A 110 1.79 -8.85 -18.92
CA ILE A 110 1.71 -10.24 -18.51
C ILE A 110 0.62 -10.89 -19.36
N GLU A 111 1.01 -11.85 -20.20
CA GLU A 111 0.09 -12.61 -21.07
C GLU A 111 -0.32 -13.94 -20.45
N ASP A 112 0.59 -14.57 -19.69
CA ASP A 112 0.34 -15.78 -18.91
C ASP A 112 0.78 -15.56 -17.45
N ILE A 113 0.00 -16.08 -16.52
CA ILE A 113 0.23 -15.98 -15.08
C ILE A 113 1.08 -17.16 -14.58
N VAL A 114 1.19 -18.25 -15.37
CA VAL A 114 1.83 -19.52 -15.00
C VAL A 114 3.25 -19.63 -15.52
#